data_AF-A0A9D4PP40-F1
#
_entry.id   AF-A0A9D4PP40-F1
#
_cell.length_a   1.000
_cell.length_b   1.000
_cell.length_c   1.000
_cell.angle_alpha   90.00
_cell.angle_beta   90.00
_cell.angle_gamma   90.00
#
_symmetry.space_group_name_H-M   'P 1'
#
loop_
_entity.id
_entity.type
_entity.pdbx_description
1 polymer ?
#
loop_
_entity_poly.entity_id
_entity_poly.type
_entity_poly.pdbx_seq_one_letter_code
_entity_poly.pdbx_strand_id
1 'polypeptide(L)'
;MVHSVQGKWYRIEDGLLTRWEQRAAQPAVRFDIAEPVLWLQSVVLGQLKSPQAEAARTTVLAHYAVQARTSQRSALARVALRQLECCAPGEASRWLLEEARIQLAQGDSTQAQHTLWTLLRQLSQQHEVNGTDSVTRAYAEVLQLYGECLAESRLESSDTIAKEYFDKAVHLLSGRAEEALWAAHLRLAQFADSQLQSIEQYLRSPEFIAKQELLQQSSQILESSGKRTSIFTSRPCLGVL
;
A
#
# COMPACT_ATOMS: atom_id res chain seq x y z
N MET A 1 23.32 49.94 -37.94
CA MET A 1 22.88 48.63 -38.46
C MET A 1 23.11 47.60 -37.36
N VAL A 2 22.09 47.35 -36.54
CA VAL A 2 22.15 46.35 -35.46
C VAL A 2 21.50 45.09 -36.01
N HIS A 3 22.30 44.04 -36.19
CA HIS A 3 21.81 42.74 -36.63
C HIS A 3 20.94 42.15 -35.52
N SER A 4 19.63 42.18 -35.76
CA SER A 4 18.63 41.42 -35.02
C SER A 4 18.83 39.93 -35.34
N VAL A 5 19.49 39.21 -34.44
CA VAL A 5 19.45 37.75 -34.42
C VAL A 5 18.15 37.38 -33.70
N GLN A 6 17.05 37.34 -34.43
CA GLN A 6 15.81 36.74 -33.96
C GLN A 6 16.06 35.24 -33.75
N GLY A 7 16.35 34.88 -32.49
CA GLY A 7 16.36 33.50 -32.03
C GLY A 7 15.00 32.87 -32.33
N LYS A 8 14.98 31.95 -33.30
CA LYS A 8 13.87 31.03 -33.48
C LYS A 8 13.79 30.17 -32.22
N TRP A 9 12.88 30.51 -31.32
CA TRP A 9 12.47 29.58 -30.26
C TRP A 9 11.92 28.36 -30.97
N TYR A 10 12.62 27.24 -30.86
CA TYR A 10 12.15 25.95 -31.35
C TYR A 10 10.79 25.70 -30.71
N ARG A 11 9.71 25.64 -31.51
CA ARG A 11 8.49 24.97 -31.09
C ARG A 11 8.92 23.55 -30.75
N ILE A 12 8.86 23.20 -29.47
CA ILE A 12 8.92 21.80 -29.06
C ILE A 12 7.84 21.13 -29.91
N GLU A 13 8.21 20.19 -30.77
CA GLU A 13 7.22 19.48 -31.58
C GLU A 13 6.13 18.97 -30.64
N ASP A 14 4.86 19.24 -30.94
CA ASP A 14 3.72 18.98 -30.03
C ASP A 14 3.61 17.49 -29.60
N GLY A 15 4.38 16.58 -30.20
CA GLY A 15 4.49 15.17 -29.81
C GLY A 15 5.83 14.73 -29.20
N LEU A 16 6.82 15.62 -29.02
CA LEU A 16 8.11 15.23 -28.40
C LEU A 16 7.94 14.94 -26.91
N LEU A 17 7.27 15.82 -26.17
CA LEU A 17 7.03 15.66 -24.73
C LEU A 17 6.24 14.39 -24.45
N THR A 18 5.18 14.14 -25.22
CA THR A 18 4.36 12.93 -25.08
C THR A 18 5.18 11.66 -25.34
N ARG A 19 6.07 11.66 -26.34
CA ARG A 19 6.98 10.52 -26.59
C ARG A 19 7.95 10.30 -25.43
N TRP A 20 8.42 11.37 -24.81
CA TRP A 20 9.32 11.28 -23.64
C TRP A 20 8.59 10.74 -22.42
N GLU A 21 7.38 11.21 -22.16
CA GLU A 21 6.52 10.71 -21.07
C GLU A 21 6.21 9.23 -21.26
N GLN A 22 5.81 8.81 -22.47
CA GLN A 22 5.56 7.41 -22.79
C GLN A 22 6.81 6.54 -22.59
N ARG A 23 7.99 7.05 -22.97
CA ARG A 23 9.26 6.33 -22.78
C ARG A 23 9.64 6.24 -21.30
N ALA A 24 9.41 7.29 -20.52
CA ALA A 24 9.67 7.30 -19.09
C ALA A 24 8.72 6.36 -18.32
N ALA A 25 7.48 6.22 -18.79
CA ALA A 25 6.48 5.32 -18.23
C ALA A 25 6.79 3.82 -18.45
N GLN A 26 7.62 3.49 -19.45
CA GLN A 26 8.02 2.11 -19.69
C GLN A 26 8.95 1.61 -18.57
N PRO A 27 8.67 0.43 -17.97
CA PRO A 27 9.58 -0.15 -16.99
C PRO A 27 10.93 -0.42 -17.65
N ALA A 28 12.00 0.19 -17.12
CA ALA A 28 13.33 0.01 -17.66
C ALA A 28 13.83 -1.43 -17.38
N VAL A 29 14.32 -2.11 -18.42
CA VAL A 29 14.96 -3.43 -18.28
C VAL A 29 16.19 -3.36 -17.38
N ARG A 30 16.93 -2.23 -17.42
CA ARG A 30 18.05 -1.93 -16.52
C ARG A 30 18.07 -0.45 -16.18
N PHE A 31 17.87 -0.13 -14.90
CA PHE A 31 17.91 1.26 -14.44
C PHE A 31 19.27 1.92 -14.63
N ASP A 32 20.40 1.20 -14.52
CA ASP A 32 21.74 1.79 -14.76
C ASP A 32 21.89 2.49 -16.12
N ILE A 33 21.16 2.02 -17.12
CA ILE A 33 21.21 2.57 -18.49
C ILE A 33 20.17 3.69 -18.64
N ALA A 34 19.01 3.54 -18.00
CA ALA A 34 17.93 4.51 -18.07
C ALA A 34 18.16 5.74 -17.18
N GLU A 35 18.85 5.58 -16.06
CA GLU A 35 19.13 6.60 -15.04
C GLU A 35 19.69 7.90 -15.64
N PRO A 36 20.81 7.89 -16.39
CA PRO A 36 21.37 9.13 -16.89
C PRO A 36 20.46 9.79 -17.93
N VAL A 37 19.71 9.00 -18.69
CA VAL A 37 18.77 9.51 -19.70
C VAL A 37 17.61 10.23 -19.05
N LEU A 38 16.98 9.60 -18.05
CA LEU A 38 15.87 10.18 -17.29
C LEU A 38 16.31 11.42 -16.51
N TRP A 39 17.50 11.38 -15.90
CA TRP A 39 18.05 12.54 -15.20
C TRP A 39 18.29 13.71 -16.16
N LEU A 40 18.96 13.47 -17.29
CA LEU A 40 19.19 14.49 -18.32
C LEU A 40 17.87 15.07 -18.85
N GLN A 41 16.85 14.25 -19.08
CA GLN A 41 15.51 14.71 -19.46
C GLN A 41 14.94 15.67 -18.42
N SER A 42 15.01 15.33 -17.13
CA SER A 42 14.53 16.20 -16.05
C SER A 42 15.23 17.56 -16.02
N VAL A 43 16.55 17.57 -16.27
CA VAL A 43 17.36 18.79 -16.29
C VAL A 43 16.99 19.66 -17.49
N VAL A 44 16.89 19.07 -18.69
CA VAL A 44 16.52 19.79 -19.92
C VAL A 44 15.12 20.38 -19.79
N LEU A 45 14.16 19.61 -19.27
CA LEU A 45 12.79 20.09 -19.04
C LEU A 45 12.76 21.27 -18.06
N GLY A 46 13.57 21.24 -16.99
CA GLY A 46 13.69 22.37 -16.06
C GLY A 46 14.32 23.63 -16.66
N GLN A 47 15.10 23.52 -17.75
CA GLN A 47 15.66 24.69 -18.44
C GLN A 47 14.66 25.35 -19.41
N LEU A 48 13.66 24.60 -19.88
CA LEU A 48 12.71 25.08 -20.89
C LEU A 48 11.68 26.08 -20.35
N LYS A 49 11.56 26.23 -19.02
CA LYS A 49 10.72 27.21 -18.29
C LYS A 49 9.31 27.40 -18.90
N SER A 50 8.71 26.31 -19.38
CA SER A 50 7.36 26.32 -19.94
C SER A 50 6.43 25.49 -19.06
N PRO A 51 5.14 25.82 -18.94
CA PRO A 51 4.22 25.10 -18.06
C PRO A 51 4.06 23.62 -18.48
N GLN A 52 4.11 23.34 -19.78
CA GLN A 52 4.09 21.98 -20.31
C GLN A 52 5.39 21.22 -20.00
N ALA A 53 6.55 21.90 -20.04
CA ALA A 53 7.82 21.27 -19.68
C ALA A 53 7.92 21.00 -18.18
N GLU A 54 7.39 21.87 -17.31
CA GLU A 54 7.33 21.62 -15.86
C GLU A 54 6.40 20.44 -15.54
N ALA A 55 5.23 20.34 -16.19
CA ALA A 55 4.35 19.18 -16.04
C ALA A 55 5.03 17.87 -16.53
N ALA A 56 5.73 17.92 -17.67
CA ALA A 56 6.50 16.77 -18.14
C ALA A 56 7.70 16.45 -17.21
N ARG A 57 8.28 17.45 -16.56
CA ARG A 57 9.37 17.27 -15.61
C ARG A 57 8.90 16.54 -14.37
N THR A 58 7.74 16.90 -13.82
CA THR A 58 7.17 16.23 -12.64
C THR A 58 6.82 14.79 -12.95
N THR A 59 6.26 14.49 -14.14
CA THR A 59 6.00 13.11 -14.54
C THR A 59 7.30 12.31 -14.70
N VAL A 60 8.34 12.85 -15.36
CA VAL A 60 9.63 12.18 -15.51
C VAL A 60 10.31 11.91 -14.17
N LEU A 61 10.33 12.89 -13.26
CA LEU A 61 10.91 12.73 -11.93
C LEU A 61 10.13 11.70 -11.07
N ALA A 62 8.81 11.64 -11.19
CA ALA A 62 8.00 10.62 -10.51
C ALA A 62 8.33 9.21 -11.02
N HIS A 63 8.44 9.02 -12.34
CA HIS A 63 8.86 7.75 -12.92
C HIS A 63 10.29 7.38 -12.50
N TYR A 64 11.23 8.34 -12.47
CA TYR A 64 12.60 8.13 -12.00
C TYR A 64 12.60 7.61 -10.56
N ALA A 65 11.84 8.24 -9.65
CA ALA A 65 11.77 7.83 -8.26
C ALA A 65 11.28 6.38 -8.10
N VAL A 66 10.21 6.01 -8.81
CA VAL A 66 9.66 4.65 -8.81
C VAL A 66 10.68 3.64 -9.34
N GLN A 67 11.32 3.92 -10.48
CA GLN A 67 12.30 3.01 -11.08
C GLN A 67 13.58 2.88 -10.23
N ALA A 68 14.02 3.97 -9.59
CA ALA A 68 15.14 3.95 -8.67
C ALA A 68 14.83 3.09 -7.44
N ARG A 69 13.62 3.20 -6.87
CA ARG A 69 13.17 2.38 -5.74
C ARG A 69 13.08 0.90 -6.13
N THR A 70 12.42 0.54 -7.24
CA THR A 70 12.30 -0.87 -7.66
C THR A 70 13.66 -1.50 -7.96
N SER A 71 14.64 -0.69 -8.35
CA SER A 71 16.02 -1.10 -8.56
C SER A 71 16.90 -1.05 -7.31
N GLN A 72 16.31 -0.89 -6.11
CA GLN A 72 17.01 -0.84 -4.83
C GLN A 72 18.02 0.33 -4.70
N ARG A 73 17.84 1.41 -5.46
CA ARG A 73 18.65 2.64 -5.43
C ARG A 73 17.92 3.78 -4.72
N SER A 74 17.58 3.55 -3.46
CA SER A 74 16.78 4.46 -2.63
C SER A 74 17.38 5.87 -2.47
N ALA A 75 18.71 6.01 -2.43
CA ALA A 75 19.36 7.33 -2.36
C ALA A 75 19.02 8.22 -3.57
N LEU A 76 19.05 7.65 -4.79
CA LEU A 76 18.70 8.35 -6.02
C LEU A 76 17.20 8.66 -6.07
N ALA A 77 16.36 7.74 -5.62
CA ALA A 77 14.93 7.95 -5.52
C ALA A 77 14.61 9.19 -4.66
N ARG A 78 15.22 9.34 -3.48
CA ARG A 78 15.03 10.51 -2.62
C ARG A 78 15.51 11.81 -3.23
N VAL A 79 16.61 11.80 -4.00
CA VAL A 79 17.09 12.99 -4.72
C VAL A 79 16.01 13.45 -5.71
N ALA A 80 15.39 12.54 -6.45
CA ALA A 80 14.30 12.87 -7.35
C ALA A 80 13.05 13.37 -6.62
N LEU A 81 12.70 12.80 -5.47
CA LEU A 81 11.57 13.28 -4.65
C LEU A 81 11.80 14.71 -4.13
N ARG A 82 13.01 15.05 -3.69
CA ARG A 82 13.34 16.43 -3.29
C ARG A 82 13.20 17.41 -4.45
N GLN A 83 13.56 16.99 -5.67
CA GLN A 83 13.35 17.82 -6.85
C GLN A 83 11.86 17.99 -7.16
N LEU A 84 11.04 16.94 -7.00
CA LEU A 84 9.58 17.02 -7.14
C LEU A 84 8.94 17.96 -6.14
N GLU A 85 9.35 17.89 -4.89
CA GLU A 85 8.87 18.78 -3.82
C GLU A 85 9.06 20.26 -4.19
N CYS A 86 10.22 20.61 -4.77
CA CYS A 86 10.49 21.96 -5.23
C CYS A 86 9.68 22.36 -6.48
N CYS A 87 9.40 21.43 -7.40
CA CYS A 87 8.74 21.73 -8.67
C CYS A 87 7.21 21.76 -8.56
N ALA A 88 6.62 20.92 -7.70
CA ALA A 88 5.17 20.76 -7.57
C ALA A 88 4.76 20.61 -6.09
N PRO A 89 4.87 21.67 -5.28
CA PRO A 89 4.49 21.61 -3.87
C PRO A 89 3.00 21.30 -3.64
N GLY A 90 2.14 21.61 -4.63
CA GLY A 90 0.70 21.30 -4.59
C GLY A 90 0.35 19.82 -4.74
N GLU A 91 1.29 18.97 -5.19
CA GLU A 91 1.08 17.52 -5.34
C GLU A 91 1.74 16.71 -4.21
N ALA A 92 1.72 17.27 -2.99
CA ALA A 92 2.31 16.69 -1.78
C ALA A 92 1.99 15.20 -1.59
N SER A 93 0.74 14.82 -1.83
CA SER A 93 0.26 13.45 -1.64
C SER A 93 1.01 12.40 -2.49
N ARG A 94 1.39 12.76 -3.73
CA ARG A 94 2.05 11.83 -4.66
C ARG A 94 3.48 11.51 -4.25
N TRP A 95 4.29 12.52 -3.95
CA TRP A 95 5.68 12.29 -3.61
C TRP A 95 5.87 11.82 -2.17
N LEU A 96 5.02 12.22 -1.23
CA LEU A 96 5.03 11.68 0.15
C LEU A 96 4.68 10.18 0.18
N LEU A 97 3.76 9.73 -0.68
CA LEU A 97 3.42 8.31 -0.79
C LEU A 97 4.63 7.50 -1.27
N GLU A 98 5.37 8.02 -2.25
CA GLU A 98 6.58 7.36 -2.73
C GLU A 98 7.72 7.42 -1.71
N GLU A 99 7.85 8.51 -0.94
CA GLU A 99 8.80 8.59 0.18
C GLU A 99 8.50 7.51 1.22
N ALA A 100 7.23 7.32 1.59
CA ALA A 100 6.84 6.24 2.51
C ALA A 100 7.21 4.86 1.97
N ARG A 101 7.04 4.61 0.65
CA ARG A 101 7.47 3.36 0.02
C ARG A 101 8.98 3.15 0.05
N ILE A 102 9.77 4.21 -0.09
CA ILE A 102 11.23 4.15 0.04
C ILE A 102 11.61 3.80 1.48
N GLN A 103 10.97 4.44 2.47
CA GLN A 103 11.19 4.15 3.90
C GLN A 103 10.87 2.69 4.23
N LEU A 104 9.73 2.17 3.74
CA LEU A 104 9.39 0.75 3.89
C LEU A 104 10.41 -0.19 3.25
N ALA A 105 10.86 0.12 2.03
CA ALA A 105 11.88 -0.67 1.35
C ALA A 105 13.24 -0.68 2.09
N GLN A 106 13.50 0.34 2.93
CA GLN A 106 14.70 0.43 3.76
C GLN A 106 14.56 -0.20 5.14
N GLY A 107 13.34 -0.61 5.52
CA GLY A 107 13.03 -1.15 6.85
C GLY A 107 12.74 -0.07 7.90
N ASP A 108 12.59 1.19 7.51
CA ASP A 108 12.28 2.32 8.41
C ASP A 108 10.76 2.41 8.66
N SER A 109 10.15 1.32 9.17
CA SER A 109 8.69 1.17 9.26
C SER A 109 8.01 2.24 10.12
N THR A 110 8.67 2.73 11.18
CA THR A 110 8.10 3.76 12.07
C THR A 110 7.96 5.11 11.37
N GLN A 111 8.96 5.51 10.57
CA GLN A 111 8.91 6.74 9.79
C GLN A 111 7.89 6.63 8.67
N ALA A 112 7.84 5.48 7.98
CA ALA A 112 6.84 5.21 6.96
C ALA A 112 5.42 5.29 7.52
N GLN A 113 5.15 4.65 8.65
CA GLN A 113 3.84 4.71 9.31
C GLN A 113 3.43 6.14 9.67
N HIS A 114 4.36 6.95 10.21
CA HIS A 114 4.07 8.35 10.52
C HIS A 114 3.75 9.17 9.26
N THR A 115 4.52 8.98 8.18
CA THR A 115 4.29 9.65 6.89
C THR A 115 2.92 9.27 6.31
N LEU A 116 2.59 7.97 6.30
CA LEU A 116 1.32 7.45 5.80
C LEU A 116 0.13 7.90 6.64
N TRP A 117 0.25 7.89 7.96
CA TRP A 117 -0.80 8.39 8.86
C TRP A 117 -1.10 9.87 8.61
N THR A 118 -0.05 10.67 8.43
CA THR A 118 -0.18 12.11 8.12
C THR A 118 -0.92 12.31 6.79
N LEU A 119 -0.52 11.57 5.76
CA LEU A 119 -1.17 11.58 4.45
C LEU A 119 -2.62 11.14 4.51
N LEU A 120 -2.91 10.08 5.26
CA LEU A 120 -4.25 9.53 5.42
C LEU A 120 -5.20 10.57 6.01
N ARG A 121 -4.77 11.33 7.03
CA ARG A 121 -5.56 12.44 7.60
C ARG A 121 -5.81 13.58 6.63
N GLN A 122 -4.79 13.93 5.83
CA GLN A 122 -4.93 14.99 4.83
C GLN A 122 -5.91 14.58 3.72
N LEU A 123 -5.74 13.38 3.18
CA LEU A 123 -6.58 12.85 2.10
C LEU A 123 -8.00 12.54 2.56
N SER A 124 -8.21 12.11 3.81
CA SER A 124 -9.55 11.90 4.34
C SER A 124 -10.34 13.22 4.38
N GLN A 125 -9.71 14.30 4.88
CA GLN A 125 -10.32 15.63 4.91
C GLN A 125 -10.57 16.17 3.49
N GLN A 126 -9.60 16.01 2.58
CA GLN A 126 -9.77 16.41 1.20
C GLN A 126 -10.87 15.62 0.48
N HIS A 127 -11.01 14.33 0.78
CA HIS A 127 -12.05 13.48 0.20
C HIS A 127 -13.45 13.87 0.68
N GLU A 128 -13.60 14.24 1.96
CA GLU A 128 -14.86 14.75 2.53
C GLU A 128 -15.27 16.09 1.91
N VAL A 129 -14.32 16.99 1.66
CA VAL A 129 -14.59 18.32 1.08
C VAL A 129 -14.78 18.24 -0.43
N ASN A 130 -13.91 17.50 -1.13
CA ASN A 130 -13.86 17.39 -2.59
C ASN A 130 -13.43 15.98 -3.02
N GLY A 131 -14.41 15.06 -3.09
CA GLY A 131 -14.25 13.67 -3.49
C GLY A 131 -13.98 13.44 -4.99
N THR A 132 -13.05 14.18 -5.57
CA THR A 132 -12.59 13.99 -6.95
C THR A 132 -11.98 12.60 -7.14
N ASP A 133 -12.04 12.08 -8.36
CA ASP A 133 -11.55 10.73 -8.65
C ASP A 133 -10.06 10.54 -8.34
N SER A 134 -9.24 11.57 -8.56
CA SER A 134 -7.83 11.55 -8.19
C SER A 134 -7.60 11.47 -6.68
N VAL A 135 -8.37 12.23 -5.88
CA VAL A 135 -8.26 12.21 -4.42
C VAL A 135 -8.73 10.88 -3.86
N THR A 136 -9.83 10.33 -4.38
CA THR A 136 -10.33 9.02 -3.94
C THR A 136 -9.35 7.90 -4.25
N ARG A 137 -8.71 7.91 -5.43
CA ARG A 137 -7.67 6.92 -5.77
C ARG A 137 -6.46 7.03 -4.85
N ALA A 138 -5.94 8.24 -4.64
CA ALA A 138 -4.81 8.45 -3.74
C ALA A 138 -5.15 8.03 -2.30
N TYR A 139 -6.36 8.34 -1.83
CA TYR A 139 -6.82 7.95 -0.50
C TYR A 139 -6.91 6.42 -0.34
N ALA A 140 -7.49 5.74 -1.32
CA ALA A 140 -7.58 4.27 -1.33
C ALA A 140 -6.19 3.61 -1.40
N GLU A 141 -5.26 4.17 -2.17
CA GLU A 141 -3.88 3.69 -2.28
C GLU A 141 -3.11 3.83 -0.96
N VAL A 142 -3.28 4.97 -0.26
CA VAL A 142 -2.69 5.18 1.07
C VAL A 142 -3.31 4.25 2.11
N LEU A 143 -4.63 4.01 2.07
CA LEU A 143 -5.32 3.06 2.95
C LEU A 143 -4.74 1.65 2.83
N GLN A 144 -4.53 1.18 1.59
CA GLN A 144 -3.94 -0.14 1.34
C GLN A 144 -2.51 -0.24 1.89
N LEU A 145 -1.66 0.74 1.58
CA LEU A 145 -0.27 0.72 2.00
C LEU A 145 -0.13 0.83 3.54
N TYR A 146 -0.96 1.65 4.17
CA TYR A 146 -0.98 1.75 5.63
C TYR A 146 -1.54 0.47 6.29
N GLY A 147 -2.57 -0.14 5.71
CA GLY A 147 -3.09 -1.45 6.15
C GLY A 147 -2.03 -2.55 6.11
N GLU A 148 -1.19 -2.58 5.07
CA GLU A 148 -0.04 -3.48 4.97
C GLU A 148 0.97 -3.24 6.10
N CYS A 149 1.29 -1.97 6.38
CA CYS A 149 2.21 -1.61 7.47
C CYS A 149 1.69 -2.04 8.84
N LEU A 150 0.38 -1.94 9.08
CA LEU A 150 -0.27 -2.36 10.32
C LEU A 150 -0.28 -3.88 10.48
N ALA A 151 -0.48 -4.61 9.38
CA ALA A 151 -0.42 -6.07 9.37
C ALA A 151 0.98 -6.57 9.74
N GLU A 152 2.03 -5.91 9.26
CA GLU A 152 3.43 -6.21 9.61
C GLU A 152 3.75 -5.88 11.07
N SER A 153 3.32 -4.71 11.57
CA SER A 153 3.64 -4.27 12.93
C SER A 153 2.78 -4.90 14.02
N ARG A 154 1.67 -5.57 13.66
CA ARG A 154 0.71 -6.22 14.57
C ARG A 154 0.17 -5.29 15.67
N LEU A 155 0.07 -4.00 15.36
CA LEU A 155 -0.46 -2.98 16.29
C LEU A 155 -1.98 -2.96 16.35
N GLU A 156 -2.63 -3.53 15.34
CA GLU A 156 -4.08 -3.54 15.17
C GLU A 156 -4.60 -4.96 14.99
N SER A 157 -5.88 -5.17 15.31
CA SER A 157 -6.53 -6.47 15.11
C SER A 157 -6.72 -6.74 13.61
N SER A 158 -6.61 -8.01 13.19
CA SER A 158 -6.81 -8.40 11.79
C SER A 158 -8.20 -8.01 11.27
N ASP A 159 -9.22 -8.05 12.12
CA ASP A 159 -10.58 -7.62 11.79
C ASP A 159 -10.67 -6.12 11.52
N THR A 160 -9.97 -5.30 12.32
CA THR A 160 -9.87 -3.84 12.11
C THR A 160 -9.15 -3.57 10.79
N ILE A 161 -8.02 -4.26 10.55
CA ILE A 161 -7.21 -4.07 9.34
C ILE A 161 -8.02 -4.38 8.08
N ALA A 162 -8.75 -5.51 8.06
CA ALA A 162 -9.61 -5.90 6.94
C ALA A 162 -10.69 -4.84 6.66
N LYS A 163 -11.46 -4.46 7.68
CA LYS A 163 -12.65 -3.61 7.50
C LYS A 163 -12.31 -2.14 7.24
N GLU A 164 -11.45 -1.56 8.08
CA GLU A 164 -11.22 -0.10 8.08
C GLU A 164 -10.26 0.35 6.99
N TYR A 165 -9.41 -0.55 6.47
CA TYR A 165 -8.37 -0.21 5.49
C TYR A 165 -8.61 -0.89 4.15
N PHE A 166 -8.69 -2.22 4.10
CA PHE A 166 -8.80 -2.94 2.82
C PHE A 166 -10.22 -2.90 2.22
N ASP A 167 -11.25 -3.28 2.98
CA ASP A 167 -12.65 -3.22 2.52
C ASP A 167 -13.07 -1.79 2.19
N LYS A 168 -12.66 -0.82 3.03
CA LYS A 168 -12.89 0.60 2.78
C LYS A 168 -12.23 1.05 1.47
N ALA A 169 -11.00 0.63 1.19
CA ALA A 169 -10.33 0.97 -0.07
C ALA A 169 -11.06 0.37 -1.29
N VAL A 170 -11.54 -0.88 -1.20
CA VAL A 170 -12.35 -1.52 -2.25
C VAL A 170 -13.66 -0.76 -2.45
N HIS A 171 -14.36 -0.43 -1.37
CA HIS A 171 -15.63 0.31 -1.44
C HIS A 171 -15.44 1.69 -2.09
N LEU A 172 -14.36 2.41 -1.76
CA LEU A 172 -14.04 3.71 -2.35
C LEU A 172 -13.77 3.62 -3.86
N LEU A 173 -13.19 2.51 -4.32
CA LEU A 173 -12.83 2.26 -5.71
C LEU A 173 -13.94 1.57 -6.53
N SER A 174 -15.00 1.12 -5.87
CA SER A 174 -16.13 0.48 -6.56
C SER A 174 -16.78 1.44 -7.56
N GLY A 175 -16.93 0.99 -8.80
CA GLY A 175 -17.43 1.81 -9.92
C GLY A 175 -16.41 2.82 -10.47
N ARG A 176 -15.13 2.74 -10.10
CA ARG A 176 -14.02 3.55 -10.63
C ARG A 176 -13.09 2.69 -11.50
N ALA A 177 -11.94 3.25 -11.90
CA ALA A 177 -10.98 2.58 -12.79
C ALA A 177 -10.68 1.13 -12.36
N GLU A 178 -10.89 0.20 -13.30
CA GLU A 178 -10.79 -1.24 -13.07
C GLU A 178 -9.43 -1.65 -12.51
N GLU A 179 -8.33 -1.08 -13.03
CA GLU A 179 -6.97 -1.44 -12.58
C GLU A 179 -6.75 -1.17 -11.07
N ALA A 180 -7.21 -0.02 -10.58
CA ALA A 180 -7.06 0.33 -9.17
C ALA A 180 -7.95 -0.55 -8.27
N LEU A 181 -9.15 -0.87 -8.74
CA LEU A 181 -10.07 -1.78 -8.05
C LEU A 181 -9.50 -3.21 -7.99
N TRP A 182 -8.90 -3.70 -9.08
CA TRP A 182 -8.24 -5.00 -9.11
C TRP A 182 -7.05 -5.05 -8.16
N ALA A 183 -6.22 -4.00 -8.12
CA ALA A 183 -5.14 -3.91 -7.15
C ALA A 183 -5.65 -3.95 -5.70
N ALA A 184 -6.74 -3.24 -5.40
CA ALA A 184 -7.36 -3.24 -4.07
C ALA A 184 -7.85 -4.64 -3.65
N HIS A 185 -8.57 -5.32 -4.56
CA HIS A 185 -9.02 -6.70 -4.32
C HIS A 185 -7.85 -7.67 -4.15
N LEU A 186 -6.79 -7.52 -4.94
CA LEU A 186 -5.60 -8.35 -4.80
C LEU A 186 -4.96 -8.17 -3.41
N ARG A 187 -4.85 -6.93 -2.91
CA ARG A 187 -4.31 -6.68 -1.56
C ARG A 187 -5.17 -7.29 -0.46
N LEU A 188 -6.49 -7.14 -0.55
CA LEU A 188 -7.43 -7.77 0.39
C LEU A 188 -7.32 -9.30 0.38
N ALA A 189 -7.23 -9.90 -0.81
CA ALA A 189 -7.07 -11.35 -0.97
C ALA A 189 -5.74 -11.84 -0.37
N GLN A 190 -4.63 -11.16 -0.67
CA GLN A 190 -3.32 -11.48 -0.10
C GLN A 190 -3.34 -11.39 1.43
N PHE A 191 -4.00 -10.38 1.98
CA PHE A 191 -4.17 -10.26 3.42
C PHE A 191 -4.98 -11.43 3.99
N ALA A 192 -6.13 -11.76 3.40
CA ALA A 192 -6.96 -12.88 3.84
C ALA A 192 -6.20 -14.22 3.78
N ASP A 193 -5.46 -14.47 2.70
CA ASP A 193 -4.63 -15.66 2.55
C ASP A 193 -3.55 -15.74 3.64
N SER A 194 -2.92 -14.62 3.99
CA SER A 194 -1.93 -14.57 5.07
C SER A 194 -2.56 -14.92 6.43
N GLN A 195 -3.79 -14.48 6.68
CA GLN A 195 -4.52 -14.79 7.91
C GLN A 195 -4.90 -16.27 7.96
N LEU A 196 -5.37 -16.84 6.84
CA LEU A 196 -5.68 -18.27 6.73
C LEU A 196 -4.43 -19.12 6.97
N GLN A 197 -3.30 -18.77 6.37
CA GLN A 197 -2.03 -19.46 6.60
C GLN A 197 -1.60 -19.39 8.08
N SER A 198 -1.76 -18.23 8.73
CA SER A 198 -1.48 -18.09 10.16
C SER A 198 -2.37 -18.98 11.02
N ILE A 199 -3.66 -19.11 10.68
CA ILE A 199 -4.59 -20.00 11.37
C ILE A 199 -4.17 -21.46 11.18
N GLU A 200 -3.85 -21.87 9.96
CA GLU A 200 -3.39 -23.24 9.68
C GLU A 200 -2.11 -23.58 10.46
N GLN A 201 -1.17 -22.65 10.55
CA GLN A 201 0.05 -22.81 11.35
C GLN A 201 -0.29 -22.97 12.84
N TYR A 202 -1.20 -22.17 13.37
CA TYR A 202 -1.64 -22.29 14.77
C TYR A 202 -2.34 -23.63 15.04
N LEU A 203 -3.20 -24.10 14.13
CA LEU A 203 -3.89 -25.39 14.28
C LEU A 203 -2.92 -26.59 14.28
N ARG A 204 -1.75 -26.45 13.66
CA ARG A 204 -0.67 -27.46 13.67
C ARG A 204 0.30 -27.29 14.83
N SER A 205 0.14 -26.24 15.65
CA SER A 205 1.04 -25.96 16.77
C SER A 205 0.85 -26.97 17.91
N PRO A 206 1.93 -27.29 18.66
CA PRO A 206 1.83 -28.16 19.83
C PRO A 206 0.93 -27.58 20.91
N GLU A 207 0.84 -26.24 21.00
CA GLU A 207 -0.05 -25.56 21.95
C GLU A 207 -1.52 -25.87 21.68
N PHE A 208 -1.92 -25.85 20.41
CA PHE A 208 -3.27 -26.17 20.00
C PHE A 208 -3.59 -27.64 20.26
N ILE A 209 -2.69 -28.54 19.87
CA ILE A 209 -2.83 -29.99 20.09
C ILE A 209 -2.94 -30.29 21.60
N ALA A 210 -2.07 -29.72 22.43
CA ALA A 210 -2.12 -29.91 23.88
C ALA A 210 -3.42 -29.39 24.50
N LYS A 211 -3.93 -28.23 24.05
CA LYS A 211 -5.25 -27.73 24.48
C LYS A 211 -6.37 -28.69 24.08
N GLN A 212 -6.31 -29.24 22.87
CA GLN A 212 -7.30 -30.20 22.39
C GLN A 212 -7.28 -31.50 23.21
N GLU A 213 -6.09 -32.01 23.55
CA GLU A 213 -5.92 -33.18 24.43
C GLU A 213 -6.50 -32.93 25.83
N LEU A 214 -6.23 -31.76 26.42
CA LEU A 214 -6.80 -31.39 27.73
C LEU A 214 -8.33 -31.32 27.71
N LEU A 215 -8.91 -30.78 26.63
CA LEU A 215 -10.36 -30.74 26.45
C LEU A 215 -10.94 -32.15 26.34
N GLN A 216 -10.31 -33.04 25.58
CA GLN A 216 -10.74 -34.43 25.45
C GLN A 216 -10.69 -35.18 26.79
N GLN A 217 -9.60 -35.01 27.55
CA GLN A 217 -9.46 -35.60 28.89
C GLN A 217 -10.56 -35.09 29.83
N SER A 218 -10.85 -33.79 29.81
CA SER A 218 -11.89 -33.17 30.63
C SER A 218 -13.28 -33.69 30.26
N SER A 219 -13.59 -33.81 28.98
CA SER A 219 -14.84 -34.41 28.48
C SER A 219 -15.00 -35.87 28.92
N GLN A 220 -13.95 -36.69 28.80
CA GLN A 220 -13.98 -38.09 29.24
C GLN A 220 -14.24 -38.21 30.75
N ILE A 221 -13.63 -37.34 31.56
CA ILE A 221 -13.87 -37.31 33.01
C ILE A 221 -15.34 -36.98 33.30
N LEU A 222 -15.92 -35.97 32.64
CA LEU A 222 -17.32 -35.58 32.81
C LEU A 222 -18.30 -36.69 32.39
N GLU A 223 -18.04 -37.40 31.30
CA GLU A 223 -18.86 -38.54 30.90
C GLU A 223 -18.77 -39.70 31.91
N SER A 224 -17.57 -39.94 32.45
CA SER A 224 -17.37 -40.98 33.45
C SER A 224 -18.02 -40.66 34.80
N SER A 225 -18.06 -39.38 35.19
CA SER A 225 -18.73 -38.92 36.42
C SER A 225 -20.26 -38.87 36.27
N GLY A 226 -20.77 -38.49 35.10
CA GLY A 226 -22.21 -38.54 34.78
C GLY A 226 -22.77 -39.97 34.75
N LYS A 227 -21.97 -40.95 34.31
CA LYS A 227 -22.36 -42.38 34.41
C LYS A 227 -22.36 -42.90 35.85
N ARG A 228 -21.53 -42.35 36.75
CA ARG A 228 -21.55 -42.73 38.17
C ARG A 228 -22.78 -42.21 38.92
N THR A 229 -23.32 -41.04 38.54
CA THR A 229 -24.51 -40.48 39.17
C THR A 229 -25.81 -41.18 38.74
N SER A 230 -25.89 -41.74 37.52
CA SER A 230 -27.07 -42.50 37.07
C SER A 230 -27.20 -43.89 37.72
N ILE A 231 -26.11 -44.48 38.20
CA ILE A 231 -26.13 -45.76 38.94
C ILE A 231 -26.71 -45.56 40.34
N PHE A 232 -26.60 -44.35 40.92
CA PHE A 232 -27.10 -44.05 42.26
C PHE A 232 -28.60 -43.70 42.32
N THR A 233 -29.22 -43.32 41.21
CA THR A 233 -30.66 -42.99 41.15
C THR A 233 -31.56 -44.20 40.81
N SER A 234 -30.96 -45.36 40.49
CA SER A 234 -31.67 -46.63 40.27
C SER A 234 -31.51 -47.57 41.47
N ARG A 235 -32.06 -47.19 42.62
CA ARG A 235 -32.39 -48.16 43.69
C ARG A 235 -33.90 -48.38 43.65
N PRO A 236 -34.39 -49.56 43.25
CA PRO A 236 -35.80 -49.86 43.41
C PRO A 236 -36.11 -49.95 44.90
N CYS A 237 -37.08 -49.15 45.35
CA CYS A 237 -37.70 -49.30 46.66
C CYS A 237 -38.28 -50.72 46.73
N LEU A 238 -37.58 -51.63 47.42
CA LEU A 238 -38.14 -52.90 47.84
C LEU A 238 -39.28 -52.60 48.82
N GLY A 239 -40.50 -52.87 48.37
CA GLY A 239 -41.70 -52.82 49.19
C GLY A 239 -41.56 -53.78 50.37
N VAL A 240 -41.75 -53.24 51.57
CA VAL A 240 -41.90 -54.00 52.80
C VAL A 240 -43.38 -54.38 52.90
N LEU A 241 -43.64 -55.69 52.90
CA LEU A 241 -44.91 -56.32 53.27
C LEU A 241 -45.15 -56.20 54.79
#